data_AF-A0A6B3HW51-F1
#
_entry.id   AF-A0A6B3HW51-F1
#
_cell.length_a   1.000
_cell.length_b   1.000
_cell.length_c   1.000
_cell.angle_alpha   90.00
_cell.angle_beta   90.00
_cell.angle_gamma   90.00
#
_symmetry.space_group_name_H-M   'P 1'
#
loop_
_entity.id
_entity.type
_entity.pdbx_description
1 polymer ?
#
loop_
_entity_poly.entity_id
_entity_poly.type
_entity_poly.pdbx_seq_one_letter_code
_entity_poly.pdbx_strand_id
1 'polypeptide(L)'
;RRSLLRALGAGAAGAGLAGCGVPAAFVEPGERAGRDSSATDRSLHFANWPLYIDTDDENTSKRPTLDAFSERTGISVTYTEEINDNDEFFGKISPALMNHQETGRDLIVISDWMAAR
;
A
#
# COMPACT_ATOMS: atom_id res chain seq x y z
N ARG A 1 -62.75 6.40 -9.26
CA ARG A 1 -61.94 6.58 -8.02
C ARG A 1 -61.46 5.22 -7.52
N ARG A 2 -60.22 4.77 -7.87
CA ARG A 2 -59.38 3.82 -7.09
C ARG A 2 -58.14 3.22 -7.79
N SER A 3 -57.84 3.51 -9.06
CA SER A 3 -56.65 2.88 -9.72
C SER A 3 -55.38 3.74 -9.84
N LEU A 4 -55.37 4.99 -9.38
CA LEU A 4 -54.18 5.86 -9.52
C LEU A 4 -53.16 5.77 -8.36
N LEU A 5 -53.43 4.98 -7.31
CA LEU A 5 -52.55 4.87 -6.14
C LEU A 5 -51.67 3.61 -6.13
N ARG A 6 -51.72 2.75 -7.15
CA ARG A 6 -50.87 1.54 -7.22
C ARG A 6 -49.60 1.68 -8.07
N ALA A 7 -49.44 2.79 -8.81
CA ALA A 7 -48.28 2.99 -9.68
C ALA A 7 -47.08 3.65 -8.98
N LEU A 8 -47.23 4.14 -7.74
CA LEU A 8 -46.15 4.83 -7.00
C LEU A 8 -45.39 3.91 -6.03
N GLY A 9 -45.77 2.64 -5.90
CA GLY A 9 -45.25 1.74 -4.85
C GLY A 9 -44.05 0.86 -5.25
N ALA A 10 -43.65 0.80 -6.52
CA ALA A 10 -42.68 -0.19 -7.00
C ALA A 10 -41.33 0.40 -7.46
N GLY A 11 -41.08 1.70 -7.28
CA GLY A 11 -39.90 2.37 -7.86
C GLY A 11 -38.78 2.78 -6.90
N ALA A 12 -39.00 2.76 -5.57
CA ALA A 12 -38.10 3.45 -4.63
C ALA A 12 -37.37 2.54 -3.63
N ALA A 13 -37.38 1.22 -3.81
CA ALA A 13 -36.75 0.28 -2.87
C ALA A 13 -35.26 -0.04 -3.19
N GLY A 14 -34.62 0.69 -4.11
CA GLY A 14 -33.25 0.42 -4.55
C GLY A 14 -32.18 1.41 -4.10
N ALA A 15 -32.54 2.60 -3.61
CA ALA A 15 -31.59 3.71 -3.42
C ALA A 15 -31.06 3.87 -1.97
N GLY A 16 -31.45 3.00 -1.04
CA GLY A 16 -31.23 3.19 0.40
C GLY A 16 -30.01 2.52 1.02
N LEU A 17 -29.18 1.80 0.25
CA LEU A 17 -28.05 1.02 0.80
C LEU A 17 -26.67 1.64 0.56
N ALA A 18 -26.57 2.78 -0.14
CA ALA A 18 -25.30 3.47 -0.39
C ALA A 18 -24.92 4.53 0.67
N GLY A 19 -25.76 4.72 1.70
CA GLY A 19 -25.69 5.91 2.58
C GLY A 19 -24.67 5.87 3.73
N CYS A 20 -23.96 4.76 3.94
CA CYS A 20 -23.00 4.61 5.05
C CYS A 20 -21.58 4.22 4.59
N GLY A 21 -21.29 4.32 3.29
CA GLY A 21 -19.92 4.16 2.80
C GLY A 21 -19.15 5.45 3.02
N VAL A 22 -18.03 5.39 3.73
CA VAL A 22 -17.04 6.48 3.67
C VAL A 22 -16.58 6.55 2.21
N PRO A 23 -16.63 7.72 1.54
CA PRO A 23 -16.12 7.88 0.18
C PRO A 23 -14.69 7.31 0.12
N ALA A 24 -14.33 6.66 -0.99
CA ALA A 24 -12.95 6.26 -1.19
C ALA A 24 -12.06 7.49 -0.98
N ALA A 25 -11.02 7.36 -0.16
CA ALA A 25 -10.05 8.41 0.10
C ALA A 25 -9.23 8.65 -1.18
N PHE A 26 -9.81 9.40 -2.11
CA PHE A 26 -9.15 9.77 -3.35
C PHE A 26 -8.21 10.94 -3.06
N VAL A 27 -6.92 10.70 -3.25
CA VAL A 27 -5.88 11.74 -3.22
C VAL A 27 -5.55 12.11 -4.65
N GLU A 28 -5.59 13.41 -4.98
CA GLU A 28 -5.22 13.88 -6.32
C GLU A 28 -3.76 13.53 -6.63
N PRO A 29 -3.37 13.20 -7.88
CA PRO A 29 -2.00 12.82 -8.21
C PRO A 29 -0.92 13.80 -7.72
N GLY A 30 -1.21 15.10 -7.73
CA GLY A 30 -0.29 16.15 -7.25
C GLY A 30 -0.08 16.14 -5.73
N GLU A 31 -0.97 15.51 -4.97
CA GLU A 31 -0.93 15.44 -3.50
C GLU A 31 -0.41 14.08 -2.99
N ARG A 32 -0.13 13.13 -3.90
CA ARG A 32 0.40 11.80 -3.54
C ARG A 32 1.89 11.81 -3.23
N ALA A 33 2.62 12.83 -3.69
CA ALA A 33 4.07 12.89 -3.55
C ALA A 33 4.48 13.56 -2.24
N GLY A 34 5.42 12.93 -1.54
CA GLY A 34 6.16 13.56 -0.44
C GLY A 34 7.24 14.52 -0.96
N ARG A 35 8.00 15.09 -0.02
CA ARG A 35 9.20 15.87 -0.36
C ARG A 35 10.24 14.95 -1.01
N ASP A 36 10.71 15.31 -2.20
CA ASP A 36 11.80 14.60 -2.86
C ASP A 36 13.15 14.95 -2.20
N SER A 37 13.80 13.93 -1.62
CA SER A 37 15.15 13.99 -1.04
C SER A 37 16.15 13.09 -1.77
N SER A 38 15.76 12.46 -2.89
CA SER A 38 16.53 11.39 -3.56
C SER A 38 17.90 11.82 -4.08
N ALA A 39 18.13 13.12 -4.28
CA ALA A 39 19.43 13.66 -4.70
C ALA A 39 20.49 13.59 -3.59
N THR A 40 20.08 13.63 -2.33
CA THR A 40 20.97 13.70 -1.16
C THR A 40 20.85 12.48 -0.25
N ASP A 41 19.65 11.91 -0.17
CA ASP A 41 19.41 10.69 0.60
C ASP A 41 19.76 9.47 -0.25
N ARG A 42 20.70 8.67 0.23
CA ARG A 42 21.14 7.42 -0.40
C ARG A 42 20.82 6.22 0.48
N SER A 43 19.72 6.29 1.23
CA SER A 43 19.18 5.17 1.99
C SER A 43 17.90 4.64 1.33
N LEU A 44 17.62 3.35 1.52
CA LEU A 44 16.39 2.71 1.07
C LEU A 44 15.92 1.72 2.14
N HIS A 45 14.78 2.01 2.76
CA HIS A 45 14.06 1.11 3.65
C HIS A 45 13.07 0.26 2.84
N PHE A 46 13.38 -1.02 2.69
CA PHE A 46 12.63 -1.94 1.85
C PHE A 46 11.94 -3.03 2.67
N ALA A 47 10.60 -2.99 2.73
CA ALA A 47 9.76 -4.04 3.29
C ALA A 47 9.26 -5.01 2.20
N ASN A 48 9.43 -6.30 2.45
CA ASN A 48 9.05 -7.36 1.53
C ASN A 48 8.51 -8.59 2.27
N TRP A 49 8.01 -9.55 1.49
CA TRP A 49 7.69 -10.89 1.95
C TRP A 49 8.97 -11.70 2.19
N PRO A 50 8.95 -12.62 3.17
CA PRO A 50 9.99 -13.64 3.27
C PRO A 50 10.18 -14.39 1.94
N LEU A 51 11.43 -14.76 1.64
CA LEU A 51 11.81 -15.59 0.48
C LEU A 51 11.66 -14.93 -0.90
N TYR A 52 11.36 -13.63 -0.99
CA TYR A 52 11.18 -12.91 -2.28
C TYR A 52 12.49 -12.31 -2.84
N ILE A 53 13.57 -12.34 -2.05
CA ILE A 53 14.92 -11.96 -2.48
C ILE A 53 15.83 -13.16 -2.23
N ASP A 54 16.82 -13.32 -3.10
CA ASP A 54 17.83 -14.36 -3.02
C ASP A 54 18.62 -14.31 -1.71
N THR A 55 19.04 -15.47 -1.25
CA THR A 55 19.96 -15.61 -0.13
C THR A 55 21.27 -16.23 -0.59
N ASP A 56 22.35 -15.94 0.11
CA ASP A 56 23.61 -16.64 -0.10
C ASP A 56 23.53 -18.09 0.40
N ASP A 57 24.16 -19.02 -0.32
CA ASP A 57 24.13 -20.46 -0.02
C ASP A 57 24.84 -20.80 1.30
N GLU A 58 25.89 -20.06 1.66
CA GLU A 58 26.65 -20.27 2.89
C GLU A 58 26.10 -19.45 4.06
N ASN A 59 25.40 -18.34 3.77
CA ASN A 59 24.82 -17.47 4.77
C ASN A 59 23.45 -16.91 4.37
N THR A 60 22.40 -17.56 4.88
CA THR A 60 21.00 -17.19 4.62
C THR A 60 20.58 -15.82 5.15
N SER A 61 21.42 -15.12 5.92
CA SER A 61 21.18 -13.72 6.33
C SER A 61 21.63 -12.69 5.28
N LYS A 62 22.46 -13.08 4.31
CA LYS A 62 22.91 -12.19 3.22
C LYS A 62 21.91 -12.18 2.08
N ARG A 63 21.93 -11.10 1.30
CA ARG A 63 21.07 -10.88 0.13
C ARG A 63 21.95 -10.42 -1.04
N PRO A 64 22.58 -11.34 -1.80
CA PRO A 64 23.57 -11.00 -2.83
C PRO A 64 23.07 -9.99 -3.87
N THR A 65 21.81 -10.07 -4.29
CA THR A 65 21.22 -9.07 -5.20
C THR A 65 21.20 -7.67 -4.61
N LEU A 66 20.89 -7.53 -3.31
CA LEU A 66 20.86 -6.22 -2.65
C LEU A 66 22.26 -5.69 -2.36
N ASP A 67 23.20 -6.58 -2.05
CA ASP A 67 24.61 -6.23 -1.88
C ASP A 67 25.19 -5.68 -3.20
N ALA A 68 24.97 -6.40 -4.31
CA ALA A 68 25.40 -5.97 -5.64
C ALA A 68 24.71 -4.67 -6.10
N PHE A 69 23.43 -4.48 -5.75
CA PHE A 69 22.73 -3.22 -5.98
C PHE A 69 23.37 -2.07 -5.20
N SER A 70 23.67 -2.29 -3.93
CA SER A 70 24.26 -1.29 -3.05
C SER A 70 25.66 -0.89 -3.53
N GLU A 71 26.48 -1.87 -3.93
CA GLU A 71 27.82 -1.64 -4.48
C GLU A 71 27.77 -0.81 -5.77
N ARG A 72 26.84 -1.13 -6.68
CA ARG A 72 26.72 -0.44 -7.98
C ARG A 72 26.20 0.99 -7.88
N THR A 73 25.31 1.25 -6.93
CA THR A 73 24.57 2.52 -6.85
C THR A 73 25.07 3.45 -5.75
N GLY A 74 25.74 2.89 -4.74
CA GLY A 74 26.06 3.58 -3.49
C GLY A 74 24.84 3.86 -2.62
N ILE A 75 23.71 3.19 -2.85
CA ILE A 75 22.51 3.27 -2.01
C ILE A 75 22.60 2.20 -0.93
N SER A 76 22.45 2.59 0.33
CA SER A 76 22.39 1.67 1.46
C SER A 76 20.97 1.12 1.61
N VAL A 77 20.81 -0.20 1.53
CA VAL A 77 19.51 -0.86 1.64
C VAL A 77 19.33 -1.46 3.03
N THR A 78 18.30 -1.02 3.75
CA THR A 78 17.77 -1.69 4.94
C THR A 78 16.62 -2.59 4.51
N TYR A 79 16.88 -3.88 4.36
CA TYR A 79 15.90 -4.88 3.94
C TYR A 79 15.22 -5.54 5.14
N THR A 80 13.89 -5.61 5.13
CA THR A 80 13.11 -6.23 6.21
C THR A 80 12.02 -7.14 5.65
N GLU A 81 12.05 -8.40 6.05
CA GLU A 81 11.02 -9.41 5.73
C GLU A 81 9.92 -9.38 6.79
N GLU A 82 9.05 -8.36 6.73
CA GLU A 82 7.99 -8.16 7.74
C GLU A 82 6.57 -8.37 7.20
N ILE A 83 6.42 -8.65 5.91
CA ILE A 83 5.11 -8.84 5.29
C ILE A 83 4.77 -10.33 5.30
N ASN A 84 3.88 -10.74 6.22
CA ASN A 84 3.37 -12.12 6.31
C ASN A 84 1.94 -12.26 5.80
N ASP A 85 1.18 -11.16 5.79
CA ASP A 85 -0.18 -11.07 5.31
C ASP A 85 -0.46 -9.63 4.85
N ASN A 86 -1.24 -9.46 3.77
CA ASN A 86 -1.51 -8.13 3.21
C ASN A 86 -2.36 -7.27 4.17
N ASP A 87 -3.40 -7.84 4.76
CA ASP A 87 -4.33 -7.10 5.62
C ASP A 87 -3.66 -6.75 6.95
N GLU A 88 -2.86 -7.66 7.51
CA GLU A 88 -2.05 -7.39 8.71
C GLU A 88 -1.08 -6.23 8.47
N PHE A 89 -0.28 -6.29 7.40
CA PHE A 89 0.69 -5.25 7.09
C PHE A 89 0.03 -3.92 6.74
N PHE A 90 -1.05 -3.93 5.97
CA PHE A 90 -1.82 -2.72 5.66
C PHE A 90 -2.44 -2.12 6.93
N GLY A 91 -2.97 -2.95 7.84
CA GLY A 91 -3.47 -2.51 9.14
C GLY A 91 -2.41 -1.77 9.97
N LYS A 92 -1.13 -2.17 9.87
CA LYS A 92 -0.01 -1.52 10.54
C LYS A 92 0.31 -0.13 9.98
N ILE A 93 0.32 0.04 8.64
CA ILE A 93 0.78 1.29 8.00
C ILE A 93 -0.35 2.27 7.64
N SER A 94 -1.59 1.79 7.52
CA SER A 94 -2.74 2.61 7.09
C SER A 94 -3.00 3.84 7.97
N PRO A 95 -2.83 3.82 9.30
CA PRO A 95 -3.01 5.04 10.10
C PRO A 95 -1.99 6.12 9.76
N ALA A 96 -0.73 5.76 9.47
CA ALA A 96 0.29 6.73 9.08
C ALA A 96 -0.04 7.33 7.71
N LEU A 97 -0.41 6.48 6.73
CA LEU A 97 -0.81 6.91 5.39
C LEU A 97 -2.01 7.87 5.42
N MET A 98 -3.06 7.53 6.18
CA MET A 98 -4.26 8.36 6.33
C MET A 98 -3.98 9.71 7.00
N ASN A 99 -2.93 9.80 7.80
CA ASN A 99 -2.50 11.02 8.49
C ASN A 99 -1.37 11.76 7.76
N HIS A 100 -1.02 11.37 6.53
CA HIS A 100 0.09 11.93 5.75
C HIS A 100 1.44 11.88 6.50
N GLN A 101 1.65 10.82 7.27
CA GLN A 101 2.88 10.56 8.02
C GLN A 101 3.75 9.53 7.31
N GLU A 102 5.06 9.63 7.51
CA GLU A 102 6.00 8.64 7.02
C GLU A 102 5.72 7.25 7.63
N THR A 103 5.69 6.23 6.80
CA THR A 103 5.52 4.83 7.23
C THR A 103 6.84 4.23 7.75
N GLY A 104 7.95 4.92 7.50
CA GLY A 104 9.32 4.41 7.71
C GLY A 104 9.77 3.37 6.68
N ARG A 105 9.05 3.22 5.57
CA ARG A 105 9.41 2.36 4.43
C ARG A 105 9.35 3.18 3.15
N ASP A 106 10.37 3.06 2.32
CA ASP A 106 10.46 3.73 1.03
C ASP A 106 9.95 2.83 -0.10
N LEU A 107 10.19 1.52 0.03
CA LEU A 107 9.71 0.50 -0.88
C LEU A 107 8.94 -0.58 -0.12
N ILE A 108 7.75 -0.90 -0.62
CA ILE A 108 6.86 -1.91 -0.06
C ILE A 108 6.43 -2.83 -1.19
N VAL A 109 6.63 -4.13 -1.02
CA VAL A 109 6.14 -5.15 -1.97
C VAL A 109 4.94 -5.86 -1.36
N ILE A 110 3.76 -5.61 -1.93
CA ILE A 110 2.48 -6.21 -1.54
C ILE A 110 1.84 -6.89 -2.74
N SER A 111 0.82 -7.71 -2.50
CA SER A 111 0.06 -8.31 -3.60
C SER A 111 -0.64 -7.26 -4.46
N ASP A 112 -0.78 -7.57 -5.74
CA ASP A 112 -1.39 -6.71 -6.76
C ASP A 112 -2.79 -6.19 -6.37
N TRP A 113 -3.64 -7.07 -5.84
CA TRP A 113 -4.99 -6.72 -5.40
C TRP A 113 -5.00 -5.75 -4.22
N MET A 114 -3.99 -5.77 -3.36
CA MET A 114 -3.84 -4.82 -2.26
C MET A 114 -3.31 -3.47 -2.76
N ALA A 115 -2.38 -3.49 -3.72
CA ALA A 115 -1.84 -2.27 -4.33
C ALA A 115 -2.88 -1.51 -5.16
N ALA A 116 -3.87 -2.22 -5.71
CA ALA A 116 -4.95 -1.64 -6.51
C ALA A 116 -6.17 -1.16 -5.69
N ARG A 117 -6.15 -1.36 -4.36
CA ARG A 117 -7.24 -1.01 -3.44
C ARG A 117 -7.27 0.49 -3.13
#